data_AF-A0A327VYT5-F1
#
_entry.id   AF-A0A327VYT5-F1
#
_cell.length_a   1.000
_cell.length_b   1.000
_cell.length_c   1.000
_cell.angle_alpha   90.00
_cell.angle_beta   90.00
_cell.angle_gamma   90.00
#
_symmetry.space_group_name_H-M   'P 1'
#
loop_
_entity.id
_entity.type
_entity.pdbx_description
1 polymer ?
#
loop_
_entity_poly.entity_id
_entity_poly.type
_entity_poly.pdbx_seq_one_letter_code
_entity_poly.pdbx_strand_id
1 'polypeptide(L)'
;MTMIEDHADYLKAFGDAAAAHIASLVGQHGELTSCAFAEDAQSIWVRAALSLSGITAERRGTLVYTRRNLIVRRAGGPVDDVLSGAGLFASAVIEDLDNSWRA
;
A
#
# COMPACT_ATOMS: atom_id res chain seq x y z
N MET A 1 12.17 -1.37 22.29
CA MET A 1 11.17 -2.04 21.44
C MET A 1 10.43 -0.96 20.67
N THR A 2 10.56 -1.02 19.36
CA THR A 2 9.80 -0.23 18.39
C THR A 2 8.42 -0.83 18.20
N MET A 3 7.45 -0.07 17.69
CA MET A 3 6.14 -0.64 17.39
C MET A 3 6.25 -1.66 16.26
N ILE A 4 7.18 -1.46 15.32
CA ILE A 4 7.48 -2.43 14.26
C ILE A 4 7.93 -3.78 14.84
N GLU A 5 8.83 -3.77 15.82
CA GLU A 5 9.25 -5.01 16.50
C GLU A 5 8.07 -5.70 17.21
N ASP A 6 7.22 -4.92 17.88
CA ASP A 6 6.04 -5.45 18.61
C ASP A 6 4.98 -6.07 17.69
N HIS A 7 4.97 -5.70 16.41
CA HIS A 7 3.98 -6.12 15.43
C HIS A 7 4.57 -6.88 14.23
N ALA A 8 5.79 -7.40 14.34
CA ALA A 8 6.53 -7.98 13.22
C ALA A 8 5.74 -9.05 12.42
N ASP A 9 5.07 -9.98 13.10
CA ASP A 9 4.29 -11.03 12.45
C ASP A 9 3.08 -10.49 11.68
N TYR A 10 2.37 -9.52 12.27
CA TYR A 10 1.27 -8.84 11.61
C TYR A 10 1.75 -8.07 10.37
N LEU A 11 2.84 -7.30 10.50
CA LEU A 11 3.39 -6.51 9.41
C LEU A 11 3.87 -7.38 8.26
N LYS A 12 4.51 -8.51 8.55
CA LYS A 12 4.93 -9.47 7.53
C LYS A 12 3.72 -10.01 6.77
N ALA A 13 2.71 -10.53 7.49
CA ALA A 13 1.51 -11.10 6.87
C ALA A 13 0.72 -10.04 6.06
N PHE A 14 0.61 -8.83 6.59
CA PHE A 14 0.00 -7.69 5.89
C PHE A 14 0.77 -7.34 4.62
N GLY A 15 2.10 -7.25 4.69
CA GLY A 15 2.96 -6.91 3.56
C GLY A 15 2.84 -7.92 2.43
N ASP A 16 2.89 -9.21 2.75
CA ASP A 16 2.75 -10.31 1.79
C ASP A 16 1.37 -10.28 1.11
N ALA A 17 0.30 -10.13 1.89
CA ALA A 17 -1.06 -10.06 1.37
C ALA A 17 -1.29 -8.80 0.50
N ALA A 18 -0.82 -7.64 0.96
CA ALA A 18 -0.96 -6.39 0.23
C ALA A 18 -0.16 -6.41 -1.07
N ALA A 19 1.07 -6.93 -1.06
CA ALA A 19 1.89 -7.06 -2.25
C ALA A 19 1.23 -8.00 -3.28
N ALA A 20 0.71 -9.15 -2.84
CA ALA A 20 0.00 -10.08 -3.71
C ALA A 20 -1.26 -9.47 -4.32
N HIS A 21 -2.08 -8.79 -3.51
CA HIS A 21 -3.29 -8.11 -4.00
C HIS A 21 -2.96 -6.98 -4.98
N ILE A 22 -2.00 -6.11 -4.65
CA ILE A 22 -1.60 -5.01 -5.54
C ILE A 22 -1.04 -5.57 -6.85
N ALA A 23 -0.15 -6.57 -6.81
CA ALA A 23 0.41 -7.18 -8.00
C ALA A 23 -0.68 -7.83 -8.89
N SER A 24 -1.69 -8.47 -8.28
CA SER A 24 -2.82 -9.06 -9.01
C SER A 24 -3.71 -8.01 -9.68
N LEU A 25 -3.81 -6.82 -9.11
CA LEU A 25 -4.75 -5.80 -9.58
C LEU A 25 -4.10 -4.75 -10.48
N VAL A 26 -2.82 -4.44 -10.29
CA VAL A 26 -2.13 -3.35 -11.02
C VAL A 26 -2.05 -3.64 -12.52
N GLY A 27 -1.92 -4.91 -12.91
CA GLY A 27 -1.99 -5.37 -14.31
C GLY A 27 -1.24 -4.45 -15.29
N GLN A 28 -1.97 -3.85 -16.22
CA GLN A 28 -1.43 -2.96 -17.27
C GLN A 28 -1.07 -1.54 -16.80
N HIS A 29 -1.38 -1.17 -15.56
CA HIS A 29 -1.08 0.17 -15.04
C HIS A 29 0.40 0.35 -14.68
N GLY A 30 1.08 -0.73 -14.33
CA GLY A 30 2.44 -0.67 -13.82
C GLY A 30 2.84 -1.92 -13.03
N GLU A 31 3.90 -1.78 -12.25
CA GLU A 31 4.46 -2.84 -11.43
C GLU A 31 4.73 -2.34 -10.00
N LEU A 32 4.43 -3.16 -9.00
CA LEU A 32 4.79 -2.88 -7.61
C LEU A 32 6.30 -3.00 -7.42
N THR A 33 6.95 -1.88 -7.13
CA THR A 33 8.41 -1.82 -6.89
C THR A 33 8.79 -1.90 -5.42
N SER A 34 7.88 -1.52 -4.52
CA SER A 34 8.15 -1.54 -3.07
C SER A 34 6.85 -1.58 -2.27
N CYS A 35 6.87 -2.35 -1.17
CA CYS A 35 5.92 -2.27 -0.07
C CYS A 35 6.73 -2.18 1.22
N ALA A 36 6.69 -1.03 1.89
CA ALA A 36 7.54 -0.74 3.04
C ALA A 36 6.74 -0.17 4.21
N PHE A 37 7.20 -0.44 5.42
CA PHE A 37 6.60 0.08 6.65
C PHE A 37 7.44 1.22 7.23
N ALA A 38 6.77 2.21 7.78
CA ALA A 38 7.39 3.30 8.52
C ALA A 38 6.59 3.56 9.79
N GLU A 39 7.28 3.81 10.90
CA GLU A 39 6.65 4.19 12.17
C GLU A 39 6.95 5.65 12.53
N ASP A 40 6.00 6.24 13.25
CA ASP A 40 6.18 7.48 14.00
C ASP A 40 5.87 7.21 15.49
N ALA A 41 5.87 8.26 16.32
CA ALA A 41 5.65 8.10 17.75
C ALA A 41 4.28 7.49 18.12
N GLN A 42 3.31 7.46 17.21
CA GLN A 42 1.93 7.07 17.48
C GLN A 42 1.40 5.98 16.54
N SER A 43 2.09 5.64 15.45
CA SER A 43 1.49 4.86 14.38
C SER A 43 2.50 4.14 13.48
N ILE A 44 2.05 3.04 12.87
CA ILE A 44 2.75 2.39 11.75
C ILE A 44 1.93 2.58 10.48
N TRP A 45 2.63 2.95 9.41
CA TRP A 45 2.09 3.19 8.09
C TRP A 45 2.74 2.23 7.09
N VAL A 46 1.94 1.72 6.16
CA VAL A 46 2.44 1.03 4.97
C VAL A 46 2.56 2.03 3.82
N ARG A 47 3.56 1.86 2.97
CA ARG A 47 3.74 2.60 1.73
C ARG A 47 3.99 1.64 0.58
N ALA A 48 3.14 1.71 -0.44
CA ALA A 48 3.34 1.05 -1.72
C ALA A 48 3.94 2.05 -2.72
N ALA A 49 4.92 1.63 -3.51
CA ALA A 49 5.45 2.38 -4.64
C ALA A 49 5.36 1.55 -5.91
N LEU A 50 4.81 2.12 -6.96
CA LEU A 50 4.61 1.48 -8.25
C LEU A 50 5.38 2.24 -9.34
N SER A 51 6.01 1.50 -10.23
CA SER A 51 6.47 2.01 -11.52
C SER A 51 5.30 1.97 -12.49
N LEU A 52 4.90 3.11 -13.03
CA LEU A 52 3.80 3.23 -13.97
C LEU A 52 4.29 3.00 -15.39
N SER A 53 3.42 2.45 -16.25
CA SER A 53 3.73 2.21 -17.66
C SER A 53 2.65 2.73 -18.60
N GLY A 54 3.07 2.96 -19.86
CA GLY A 54 2.21 3.35 -20.97
C GLY A 54 1.31 4.55 -20.67
N ILE A 55 0.03 4.41 -21.04
CA ILE A 55 -0.99 5.47 -20.94
C ILE A 55 -1.17 5.95 -19.49
N THR A 56 -0.98 5.09 -18.49
CA THR A 56 -1.15 5.49 -17.08
C THR A 56 -0.06 6.48 -16.65
N ALA A 57 1.19 6.24 -17.04
CA ALA A 57 2.30 7.14 -16.75
C ALA A 57 2.16 8.48 -17.50
N GLU A 58 1.81 8.43 -18.78
CA GLU A 58 1.61 9.62 -19.62
C GLU A 58 0.54 10.55 -19.04
N ARG A 59 -0.60 9.98 -18.63
CA ARG A 59 -1.71 10.78 -18.08
C ARG A 59 -1.42 11.39 -16.73
N ARG A 60 -0.74 10.65 -15.86
CA ARG A 60 -0.34 11.18 -14.55
C ARG A 60 0.85 12.12 -14.63
N GLY A 61 1.55 12.19 -15.76
CA GLY A 61 2.77 12.98 -15.90
C GLY A 61 3.92 12.50 -15.00
N THR A 62 3.87 11.25 -14.54
CA THR A 62 4.87 10.64 -13.67
C THR A 62 5.01 9.15 -13.95
N LEU A 63 6.24 8.64 -13.85
CA LEU A 63 6.54 7.20 -13.93
C LEU A 63 6.42 6.52 -12.57
N VAL A 64 6.21 7.26 -11.49
CA VAL A 64 6.16 6.71 -10.13
C VAL A 64 4.87 7.13 -9.44
N TYR A 65 4.17 6.15 -8.90
CA TYR A 65 3.03 6.34 -8.01
C TYR A 65 3.37 5.82 -6.62
N THR A 66 2.94 6.54 -5.59
CA THR A 66 3.08 6.07 -4.20
C THR A 66 1.78 6.25 -3.44
N ARG A 67 1.39 5.24 -2.66
CA ARG A 67 0.28 5.33 -1.71
C ARG A 67 0.76 4.99 -0.31
N ARG A 68 0.26 5.72 0.69
CA ARG A 68 0.48 5.46 2.11
C ARG A 68 -0.85 5.17 2.79
N ASN A 69 -0.87 4.22 3.74
CA ASN A 69 -2.04 3.94 4.56
C ASN A 69 -1.67 3.64 6.02
N LEU A 70 -2.53 4.04 6.96
CA LEU A 70 -2.35 3.77 8.39
C LEU A 70 -2.78 2.33 8.68
N ILE A 71 -1.95 1.55 9.38
CA ILE A 71 -2.27 0.13 9.63
C ILE A 71 -2.18 -0.26 11.10
N VAL A 72 -1.44 0.46 11.93
CA VAL A 72 -1.38 0.23 13.38
C VAL A 72 -1.39 1.57 14.12
N ARG A 73 -2.17 1.66 15.19
CA ARG A 73 -2.17 2.79 16.14
C ARG A 73 -1.60 2.35 17.47
N ARG A 74 -0.78 3.19 18.10
CA ARG A 74 -0.14 2.86 19.39
C ARG A 74 -1.13 2.55 20.51
N ALA A 75 -2.23 3.31 20.57
CA ALA A 75 -3.24 3.17 21.61
C ALA A 75 -4.27 2.04 21.33
N GLY A 76 -4.26 1.44 20.13
CA GLY A 76 -5.34 0.54 19.69
C GLY A 76 -4.89 -0.71 18.93
N GLY A 77 -3.60 -0.86 18.61
CA GLY A 77 -3.08 -1.96 17.81
C GLY A 77 -3.45 -1.82 16.32
N PRO A 78 -3.49 -2.94 15.58
CA PRO A 78 -3.90 -2.98 14.18
C PRO A 78 -5.25 -2.28 13.95
N VAL A 79 -5.33 -1.49 12.88
CA VAL A 79 -6.58 -0.82 12.47
C VAL A 79 -7.59 -1.84 11.95
N ASP A 80 -7.11 -2.82 11.20
CA ASP A 80 -7.88 -3.91 10.60
C ASP A 80 -7.11 -5.23 10.74
N ASP A 81 -7.81 -6.35 10.56
CA ASP A 81 -7.14 -7.64 10.34
C ASP A 81 -6.32 -7.64 9.04
N VAL A 82 -5.41 -8.60 8.93
CA VAL A 82 -4.45 -8.71 7.81
C VAL A 82 -5.15 -8.70 6.45
N LEU A 83 -6.17 -9.54 6.26
CA LEU A 83 -6.77 -9.74 4.94
C LEU A 83 -7.65 -8.57 4.54
N SER A 84 -8.49 -8.09 5.47
CA SER A 84 -9.35 -6.93 5.23
C SER A 84 -8.53 -5.68 4.98
N GLY A 85 -7.53 -5.39 5.83
CA GLY A 85 -6.69 -4.21 5.70
C GLY A 85 -5.82 -4.22 4.44
N ALA A 86 -5.23 -5.36 4.09
CA ALA A 86 -4.46 -5.50 2.86
C ALA A 86 -5.34 -5.37 1.60
N GLY A 87 -6.55 -5.94 1.63
CA GLY A 87 -7.55 -5.80 0.57
C GLY A 87 -7.96 -4.35 0.37
N LEU A 88 -8.35 -3.65 1.45
CA LEU A 88 -8.72 -2.23 1.41
C LEU A 88 -7.58 -1.36 0.88
N PHE A 89 -6.35 -1.61 1.33
CA PHE A 89 -5.19 -0.86 0.85
C PHE A 89 -4.94 -1.07 -0.64
N ALA A 90 -5.01 -2.31 -1.12
CA ALA A 90 -4.84 -2.65 -2.53
C ALA A 90 -5.95 -2.08 -3.41
N SER A 91 -7.22 -2.20 -3.00
CA SER A 91 -8.35 -1.61 -3.72
C SER A 91 -8.18 -0.10 -3.88
N ALA A 92 -7.70 0.57 -2.83
CA ALA A 92 -7.52 2.01 -2.88
C ALA A 92 -6.33 2.45 -3.75
N VAL A 93 -5.30 1.62 -3.90
CA VAL A 93 -4.25 1.83 -4.93
C VAL A 93 -4.88 1.82 -6.33
N ILE A 94 -5.74 0.86 -6.61
CA ILE A 94 -6.35 0.72 -7.94
C ILE A 94 -7.37 1.81 -8.20
N GLU A 95 -8.17 2.16 -7.21
CA GLU A 95 -9.11 3.27 -7.31
C GLU A 95 -8.38 4.59 -7.66
N ASP A 96 -7.22 4.86 -7.06
CA ASP A 96 -6.41 6.03 -7.43
C ASP A 96 -5.88 5.97 -8.87
N LEU A 97 -5.52 4.78 -9.35
CA LEU A 97 -5.02 4.57 -10.71
C LEU A 97 -6.15 4.66 -11.74
N ASP A 98 -7.34 4.17 -11.41
CA ASP A 98 -8.55 4.24 -12.23
C ASP A 98 -9.15 5.66 -12.25
N ASN A 99 -9.16 6.37 -11.11
CA ASN A 99 -9.67 7.74 -11.06
C ASN A 99 -8.80 8.73 -11.84
N SER A 100 -7.50 8.42 -12.07
CA SER A 100 -6.69 9.17 -13.05
C SER A 100 -7.17 9.04 -14.52
N TRP A 101 -8.20 8.25 -14.81
CA TRP A 101 -8.82 8.18 -16.14
C TRP A 101 -9.94 9.20 -16.36
N ARG A 102 -10.47 9.84 -15.31
CA ARG A 102 -11.69 10.68 -15.39
C ARG A 102 -11.45 12.18 -15.25
N ALA A 103 -10.22 12.63 -15.04
CA ALA A 103 -9.85 14.03 -14.89
C ALA A 103 -9.29 14.61 -16.19
#